data_AF-A0A962IS97-F1
#
_entry.id   AF-A0A962IS97-F1
#
_cell.length_a   1.000
_cell.length_b   1.000
_cell.length_c   1.000
_cell.angle_alpha   90.00
_cell.angle_beta   90.00
_cell.angle_gamma   90.00
#
_symmetry.space_group_name_H-M   'P 1'
#
loop_
_entity.id
_entity.type
_entity.pdbx_description
1 polymer ?
#
loop_
_entity_poly.entity_id
_entity_poly.type
_entity_poly.pdbx_seq_one_letter_code
_entity_poly.pdbx_strand_id
1 'polypeptide(L)'
;MLEKIRLLGSLRQGLLGLAIFFILILPFAEPVWHPKDNWDLVMGGIVPAVAPIIFVVIMFDCLMTVVMKSGADEVKLANLNFILRSNFIVAFILLVLWILSFNKALFG
;
A
#
# COMPACT_ATOMS: atom_id res chain seq x y z
N MET A 1 -20.39 6.93 -7.38
CA MET A 1 -19.02 6.62 -6.91
C MET A 1 -18.83 6.85 -5.42
N LEU A 2 -19.26 7.99 -4.85
CA LEU A 2 -19.17 8.26 -3.41
C LEU A 2 -19.89 7.25 -2.50
N GLU A 3 -21.06 6.72 -2.90
CA GLU A 3 -21.75 5.67 -2.12
C GLU A 3 -20.99 4.34 -2.10
N LYS A 4 -20.35 3.98 -3.21
CA LYS A 4 -19.48 2.78 -3.28
C LYS A 4 -18.25 2.93 -2.38
N ILE A 5 -17.71 4.15 -2.30
CA ILE A 5 -16.61 4.52 -1.40
C ILE A 5 -17.07 4.41 0.06
N ARG A 6 -18.27 4.88 0.41
CA ARG A 6 -18.77 4.78 1.80
C ARG A 6 -19.00 3.35 2.29
N LEU A 7 -19.33 2.42 1.38
CA LEU A 7 -19.51 0.98 1.66
C LEU A 7 -18.21 0.20 1.88
N LEU A 8 -17.06 0.77 1.49
CA LEU A 8 -15.75 0.12 1.53
C LEU A 8 -15.16 -0.02 2.96
N GLY A 9 -15.81 0.58 3.96
CA GLY A 9 -15.29 0.68 5.32
C GLY A 9 -14.19 1.73 5.43
N SER A 10 -14.24 2.57 6.47
CA SER A 10 -13.26 3.63 6.73
C SER A 10 -11.83 3.09 6.80
N LEU A 11 -11.66 1.87 7.32
CA LEU A 11 -10.37 1.20 7.45
C LEU A 11 -9.68 0.99 6.09
N ARG A 12 -10.42 0.54 5.08
CA ARG A 12 -9.86 0.22 3.76
C ARG A 12 -9.46 1.47 2.99
N GLN A 13 -10.24 2.53 3.12
CA GLN A 13 -9.88 3.84 2.58
C GLN A 13 -8.64 4.41 3.28
N GLY A 14 -8.56 4.27 4.60
CA GLY A 14 -7.38 4.67 5.37
C GLY A 14 -6.14 3.92 4.90
N LEU A 15 -6.25 2.61 4.69
CA LEU A 15 -5.15 1.78 4.20
C LEU A 15 -4.69 2.19 2.80
N LEU A 16 -5.63 2.39 1.87
CA LEU A 16 -5.32 2.86 0.51
C LEU A 16 -4.71 4.28 0.52
N GLY A 17 -5.25 5.18 1.33
CA GLY A 17 -4.70 6.54 1.49
C GLY A 17 -3.29 6.52 2.05
N LEU A 18 -3.04 5.69 3.06
CA LEU A 18 -1.71 5.49 3.63
C LEU A 18 -0.74 4.88 2.62
N ALA A 19 -1.18 3.91 1.82
CA ALA A 19 -0.37 3.35 0.74
C ALA A 19 -0.01 4.39 -0.32
N ILE A 20 -0.96 5.23 -0.73
CA ILE A 20 -0.73 6.35 -1.66
C ILE A 20 0.25 7.36 -1.06
N PHE A 21 0.11 7.68 0.22
CA PHE A 21 1.05 8.56 0.93
C PHE A 21 2.47 8.01 0.88
N PHE A 22 2.66 6.72 1.15
CA PHE A 22 3.98 6.07 1.04
C PHE A 22 4.51 6.02 -0.39
N ILE A 23 3.65 5.77 -1.38
CA ILE A 23 4.00 5.82 -2.80
C ILE A 23 4.59 7.20 -3.18
N LEU A 24 4.04 8.28 -2.63
CA LEU A 24 4.52 9.63 -2.93
C LEU A 24 5.84 9.98 -2.22
N ILE A 25 6.11 9.38 -1.06
CA ILE A 25 7.27 9.71 -0.23
C ILE A 25 8.47 8.80 -0.52
N LEU A 26 8.25 7.53 -0.86
CA LEU A 26 9.31 6.55 -1.14
C LEU A 26 10.38 7.04 -2.12
N PRO A 27 10.08 7.77 -3.22
CA PRO A 27 11.11 8.29 -4.12
C PRO A 27 12.10 9.26 -3.46
N PHE A 28 11.76 9.84 -2.32
CA PHE A 28 12.59 10.76 -1.55
C PHE A 28 13.22 10.09 -0.31
N ALA A 29 12.87 8.83 -0.05
CA ALA A 29 13.30 8.05 1.10
C ALA A 29 14.58 7.26 0.77
N GLU A 30 15.65 7.96 0.41
CA GLU A 30 16.93 7.31 0.11
C GLU A 30 17.56 6.73 1.39
N PRO A 31 18.11 5.49 1.35
CA PRO A 31 18.72 4.87 2.51
C PRO A 31 20.02 5.59 2.91
N VAL A 32 20.07 6.09 4.14
CA VAL A 32 21.24 6.80 4.71
C VAL A 32 21.90 5.93 5.78
N TRP A 33 23.16 5.56 5.56
CA TRP A 33 23.94 4.74 6.51
C TRP A 33 24.44 5.51 7.75
N HIS A 34 24.57 6.84 7.65
CA HIS A 34 24.99 7.71 8.74
C HIS A 34 24.04 8.91 8.84
N PRO A 35 22.85 8.73 9.44
CA PRO A 35 21.88 9.81 9.58
C PRO A 35 22.47 10.93 10.44
N LYS A 36 22.43 12.17 9.93
CA LYS A 36 22.96 13.34 10.65
C LYS A 36 21.92 13.91 11.61
N ASP A 37 20.65 13.82 11.22
CA ASP A 37 19.51 14.31 11.97
C ASP A 37 18.38 13.27 12.07
N ASN A 38 17.42 13.52 12.97
CA ASN A 38 16.24 12.66 13.13
C ASN A 38 15.42 12.49 11.84
N TRP A 39 15.46 13.49 10.94
CA TRP A 39 14.77 13.43 9.65
C TRP A 39 15.35 12.36 8.72
N ASP A 40 16.68 12.24 8.70
CA ASP A 40 17.38 11.22 7.89
C ASP A 40 17.08 9.80 8.41
N LEU A 41 16.91 9.65 9.73
CA LEU A 41 16.51 8.37 10.34
C LEU A 41 15.08 7.97 9.92
N VAL A 42 14.16 8.94 9.91
CA VAL A 42 12.77 8.70 9.50
C VAL A 42 12.70 8.35 8.01
N MET A 43 13.32 9.16 7.15
CA MET A 43 13.25 8.97 5.70
C MET A 43 14.10 7.79 5.21
N GLY A 44 15.30 7.60 5.76
CA GLY A 44 16.23 6.54 5.31
C GLY A 44 16.02 5.20 5.99
N GLY A 45 15.35 5.14 7.15
CA GLY A 45 15.16 3.92 7.92
C GLY A 45 13.69 3.52 8.10
N ILE A 46 12.87 4.42 8.67
CA ILE A 46 11.50 4.09 9.06
C ILE A 46 10.58 3.97 7.84
N VAL A 47 10.55 4.97 6.95
CA VAL A 47 9.66 4.96 5.77
C VAL A 47 9.89 3.72 4.89
N PRO A 48 11.13 3.35 4.53
CA PRO A 48 11.37 2.19 3.70
C PRO A 48 11.06 0.86 4.42
N ALA A 49 11.17 0.80 5.75
CA ALA A 49 10.82 -0.39 6.54
C ALA A 49 9.30 -0.57 6.72
N VAL A 50 8.54 0.53 6.77
CA VAL A 50 7.08 0.49 6.96
C VAL A 50 6.34 0.17 5.65
N ALA A 51 6.88 0.58 4.50
CA ALA A 51 6.30 0.27 3.18
C ALA A 51 5.94 -1.22 2.95
N PRO A 52 6.82 -2.21 3.21
CA PRO A 52 6.48 -3.62 3.07
C PRO A 52 5.42 -4.09 4.08
N ILE A 53 5.34 -3.50 5.27
CA ILE A 53 4.29 -3.80 6.25
C ILE A 53 2.93 -3.38 5.67
N ILE A 54 2.84 -2.18 5.10
CA ILE A 54 1.61 -1.68 4.46
C ILE A 54 1.20 -2.61 3.31
N PHE A 55 2.15 -3.03 2.48
CA PHE A 55 1.90 -4.00 1.42
C PHE A 55 1.25 -5.29 1.97
N VAL A 56 1.81 -5.87 3.04
CA VAL A 56 1.26 -7.10 3.68
C VAL A 56 -0.17 -6.87 4.18
N VAL A 57 -0.45 -5.72 4.81
CA VAL A 57 -1.80 -5.40 5.29
C VAL A 57 -2.80 -5.28 4.12
N ILE A 58 -2.39 -4.69 2.98
CA ILE A 58 -3.24 -4.65 1.77
C ILE A 58 -3.50 -6.08 1.25
N MET A 59 -2.50 -6.97 1.29
CA MET A 59 -2.70 -8.36 0.89
C MET A 59 -3.67 -9.10 1.80
N PHE A 60 -3.64 -8.87 3.11
CA PHE A 60 -4.66 -9.40 4.02
C PHE A 60 -6.06 -8.86 3.70
N ASP A 61 -6.18 -7.57 3.36
CA ASP A 61 -7.45 -7.00 2.95
C ASP A 61 -7.97 -7.60 1.62
N CYS A 62 -7.07 -7.90 0.68
CA CYS A 62 -7.39 -8.65 -0.53
C CYS A 62 -7.90 -10.05 -0.21
N LEU A 63 -7.25 -10.78 0.70
CA LEU A 63 -7.69 -12.12 1.13
C LEU A 63 -9.10 -12.07 1.74
N MET A 64 -9.37 -11.11 2.62
CA MET A 64 -10.71 -10.93 3.19
C MET A 64 -11.74 -10.62 2.10
N THR A 65 -11.38 -9.80 1.11
CA THR A 65 -12.25 -9.51 -0.04
C THR A 65 -12.56 -10.76 -0.86
N VAL A 66 -11.58 -11.66 -1.04
CA VAL A 66 -11.79 -12.95 -1.71
C VAL A 66 -12.73 -13.84 -0.90
N VAL A 67 -12.55 -13.91 0.43
CA VAL A 67 -13.45 -14.67 1.31
C VAL A 67 -14.88 -14.13 1.22
N MET A 68 -15.06 -12.80 1.25
CA MET A 68 -16.39 -12.18 1.15
C MET A 68 -17.05 -12.41 -0.22
N LYS A 69 -16.29 -12.65 -1.28
CA LYS A 69 -16.84 -12.92 -2.62
C LYS A 69 -17.52 -14.28 -2.72
N SER A 70 -17.17 -15.27 -1.90
CA SER A 70 -17.67 -16.65 -2.03
C SER A 70 -19.17 -16.80 -1.73
N GLY A 71 -19.78 -15.83 -1.03
CA GLY A 71 -21.20 -15.82 -0.70
C GLY A 71 -21.94 -14.54 -1.12
N ALA A 72 -21.41 -13.80 -2.09
CA ALA A 72 -21.95 -12.49 -2.48
C ALA A 72 -22.86 -12.54 -3.72
N ASP A 73 -23.94 -11.77 -3.69
CA ASP A 73 -24.82 -11.53 -4.85
C ASP A 73 -24.07 -10.86 -6.01
N GLU A 74 -24.57 -10.98 -7.25
CA GLU A 74 -23.94 -10.44 -8.46
C GLU A 74 -23.57 -8.95 -8.38
N VAL A 75 -24.44 -8.13 -7.77
CA VAL A 75 -24.21 -6.69 -7.58
C VAL A 75 -23.07 -6.42 -6.60
N LYS A 76 -22.95 -7.23 -5.53
CA LYS A 76 -21.85 -7.12 -4.55
C LYS A 76 -20.55 -7.67 -5.12
N LEU A 77 -20.61 -8.72 -5.94
CA LEU A 77 -19.49 -9.30 -6.66
C LEU A 77 -18.76 -8.28 -7.54
N ALA A 78 -19.51 -7.48 -8.31
CA ALA A 78 -18.92 -6.43 -9.15
C ALA A 78 -18.16 -5.37 -8.32
N ASN A 79 -18.72 -4.98 -7.17
CA ASN A 79 -18.07 -4.04 -6.26
C ASN A 79 -16.81 -4.64 -5.63
N LEU A 80 -16.87 -5.88 -5.12
CA LEU A 80 -15.71 -6.56 -4.51
C LEU A 80 -14.59 -6.80 -5.52
N ASN A 81 -14.92 -7.10 -6.78
CA ASN A 81 -13.95 -7.19 -7.87
C ASN A 81 -13.24 -5.86 -8.17
N PHE A 82 -13.99 -4.76 -8.18
CA PHE A 82 -13.39 -3.43 -8.35
C PHE A 82 -12.41 -3.13 -7.23
N ILE A 83 -12.80 -3.39 -5.99
CA ILE A 83 -11.96 -3.15 -4.80
C ILE A 83 -10.68 -3.97 -4.86
N LEU A 84 -10.80 -5.26 -5.18
CA LEU A 84 -9.66 -6.16 -5.30
C LEU A 84 -8.66 -5.65 -6.35
N ARG A 85 -9.15 -5.22 -7.52
CA ARG A 85 -8.30 -4.64 -8.57
C ARG A 85 -7.60 -3.36 -8.11
N SER A 86 -8.32 -2.44 -7.45
CA SER A 86 -7.73 -1.21 -6.92
C SER A 86 -6.63 -1.48 -5.90
N ASN A 87 -6.87 -2.39 -4.94
CA ASN A 87 -5.87 -2.78 -3.96
C ASN A 87 -4.64 -3.42 -4.62
N PHE A 88 -4.82 -4.30 -5.61
CA PHE A 88 -3.71 -4.89 -6.34
C PHE A 88 -2.89 -3.85 -7.11
N ILE A 89 -3.53 -2.89 -7.76
CA ILE A 89 -2.82 -1.81 -8.47
C ILE A 89 -1.98 -0.99 -7.50
N VAL A 90 -2.57 -0.55 -6.38
CA VAL A 90 -1.87 0.25 -5.38
C VAL A 90 -0.74 -0.54 -4.71
N ALA A 91 -0.98 -1.79 -4.32
CA ALA A 91 0.04 -2.66 -3.75
C ALA A 91 1.19 -2.91 -4.72
N PHE A 92 0.90 -3.11 -6.00
CA PHE A 92 1.92 -3.31 -7.02
C PHE A 92 2.78 -2.06 -7.21
N ILE A 93 2.17 -0.88 -7.33
CA ILE A 93 2.90 0.40 -7.44
C ILE A 93 3.77 0.63 -6.20
N LEU A 94 3.22 0.40 -5.00
CA LEU A 94 3.97 0.52 -3.74
C LEU A 94 5.20 -0.39 -3.73
N LEU A 95 5.04 -1.65 -4.14
CA LEU A 95 6.13 -2.63 -4.18
C LEU A 95 7.20 -2.24 -5.20
N VAL A 96 6.80 -1.82 -6.41
CA VAL A 96 7.73 -1.38 -7.45
C VAL A 96 8.54 -0.17 -6.98
N LEU A 97 7.89 0.86 -6.42
CA LEU A 97 8.59 2.05 -5.93
C LEU A 97 9.49 1.73 -4.74
N TRP A 98 9.07 0.82 -3.87
CA TRP A 98 9.92 0.34 -2.79
C TRP A 98 11.19 -0.35 -3.31
N ILE A 99 11.06 -1.26 -4.28
CA ILE A 99 12.23 -1.91 -4.92
C ILE A 99 13.14 -0.87 -5.57
N LEU A 100 12.57 0.12 -6.28
CA LEU A 100 13.34 1.18 -6.93
C LEU A 100 14.10 2.05 -5.93
N SER A 101 13.48 2.37 -4.79
CA SER A 101 14.12 3.13 -3.69
C SER A 101 15.33 2.41 -3.12
N PHE A 102 15.30 1.08 -3.11
CA PHE A 102 16.41 0.24 -2.66
C PHE A 102 17.36 -0.21 -3.76
N ASN A 103 17.11 0.11 -5.04
CA ASN A 103 17.91 -0.38 -6.16
C ASN A 103 19.40 -0.03 -6.00
N LYS A 104 19.70 1.22 -5.64
CA LYS A 104 21.08 1.66 -5.35
C LYS A 104 21.71 0.94 -4.15
N ALA A 105 20.92 0.49 -3.18
CA ALA A 105 21.41 -0.17 -1.97
C ALA A 105 21.52 -1.70 -2.11
N LEU A 106 20.73 -2.30 -3.00
CA LEU A 106 20.69 -3.75 -3.23
C LEU A 106 21.57 -4.20 -4.41
N PHE A 107 21.72 -3.36 -5.44
CA PHE A 107 22.42 -3.69 -6.68
C PHE A 107 23.53 -2.69 -7.04
N GLY A 108 23.78 -1.69 -6.19
CA GLY A 108 24.84 -0.69 -6.34
C GLY A 108 26.12 -1.04 -5.62
#